data_AF-A0A192B1R9-F1
#
_entry.id   AF-A0A192B1R9-F1
#
_cell.length_a   1.000
_cell.length_b   1.000
_cell.length_c   1.000
_cell.angle_alpha   90.00
_cell.angle_beta   90.00
_cell.angle_gamma   90.00
#
_symmetry.space_group_name_H-M   'P 1'
#
loop_
_entity.id
_entity.type
_entity.pdbx_description
1 polymer ?
#
loop_
_entity_poly.entity_id
_entity_poly.type
_entity_poly.pdbx_seq_one_letter_code
_entity_poly.pdbx_strand_id
1 'polypeptide(L)'
;MHDAQPIAALRVVLKFRDGAQQKFPLVYGTERRDVAQAVKDNPRALSSGYYFFGQAQHTDIMALSLEVQLANGEVGTLPTNSTIALPPRDAAPGAHAQRAAVYRHLAVRSLQFIRSGRFLELAAAARHYLRGKPQHVTDSLGRVRAIAAEASCAQLIVDHNLGGGANHVRHTLVKELLETGATVFILTFHVPTLQYVLECRRHQEAMRFPVDLDELLQTLPDLHLRRVHWNNAVSFTRQVALLDALTALVRRTAMPVTYYLHDYHSVCPSHFLLDKDGEYCGVPSIEQCVKCLPEMNDGLVSLFAERDIHLWRRRWDAFLFAADEIVYFSQASLTLLLRAYPQLARHPGLKFQPHDISDFVAQPLSFDLRAPLNIGVVGRINAHKGARVVGQMVAAIADSGTDAHITVLGALDGPGRSRHVTISGSYERDALVRLIAKHKVNVIAFTSIWPETFSFVVAEVMSLGLPIVCFDLGAPAERVKDYSLGRVVPLSDGKTLFEAAAVLRQELLDAARVSKEPCVRPIAVVRENAIPIGIGP
;
A
#
# COMPACT_ATOMS: atom_id res chain seq x y z
N MET A 1 -51.12 -17.65 12.75
CA MET A 1 -50.23 -16.55 13.17
C MET A 1 -49.65 -16.94 14.51
N HIS A 2 -48.35 -17.25 14.57
CA HIS A 2 -47.67 -17.37 15.85
C HIS A 2 -47.50 -15.97 16.44
N ASP A 3 -47.66 -15.80 17.75
CA ASP A 3 -47.36 -14.52 18.39
C ASP A 3 -45.91 -14.12 18.09
N ALA A 4 -45.73 -12.91 17.57
CA ALA A 4 -44.42 -12.41 17.19
C ALA A 4 -43.57 -12.13 18.44
N GLN A 5 -42.74 -13.10 18.82
CA GLN A 5 -41.83 -12.96 19.96
C GLN A 5 -40.51 -12.30 19.54
N PRO A 6 -39.97 -11.34 20.32
CA PRO A 6 -38.64 -10.80 20.07
C PRO A 6 -37.56 -11.87 20.24
N ILE A 7 -36.51 -11.77 19.42
CA ILE A 7 -35.32 -12.61 19.55
C ILE A 7 -34.43 -12.00 20.64
N ALA A 8 -34.13 -12.78 21.68
CA ALA A 8 -33.21 -12.40 22.75
C ALA A 8 -31.75 -12.71 22.41
N ALA A 9 -31.50 -13.83 21.72
CA ALA A 9 -30.16 -14.18 21.24
C ALA A 9 -30.20 -15.02 19.96
N LEU A 10 -29.16 -14.89 19.15
CA LEU A 10 -28.92 -15.64 17.92
C LEU A 10 -27.52 -16.26 18.00
N ARG A 11 -27.42 -17.57 17.77
CA ARG A 11 -26.14 -18.29 17.76
C ARG A 11 -26.05 -19.23 16.58
N VAL A 12 -24.87 -19.35 15.95
CA VAL A 12 -24.57 -20.49 15.09
C VAL A 12 -24.10 -21.65 15.94
N VAL A 13 -24.66 -22.83 15.69
CA VAL A 13 -24.28 -24.08 16.34
C VAL A 13 -23.63 -24.98 15.30
N LEU A 14 -22.37 -25.32 15.55
CA LEU A 14 -21.68 -26.39 14.85
C LEU A 14 -21.88 -27.70 15.62
N LYS A 15 -22.26 -28.75 14.92
CA LYS A 15 -22.32 -30.11 15.45
C LYS A 15 -21.21 -30.96 14.83
N PHE A 16 -20.38 -31.59 15.65
CA PHE A 16 -19.29 -32.46 15.22
C PHE A 16 -19.72 -33.93 15.13
N ARG A 17 -18.86 -34.79 14.57
CA ARG A 17 -19.16 -36.22 14.38
C ARG A 17 -19.29 -36.99 15.69
N ASP A 18 -18.53 -36.60 16.70
CA ASP A 18 -18.62 -37.14 18.07
C ASP A 18 -19.88 -36.67 18.83
N GLY A 19 -20.68 -35.79 18.23
CA GLY A 19 -21.89 -35.22 18.82
C GLY A 19 -21.66 -33.95 19.63
N ALA A 20 -20.40 -33.51 19.80
CA ALA A 20 -20.09 -32.25 20.46
C ALA A 20 -20.69 -31.06 19.70
N GLN A 21 -20.97 -29.99 20.44
CA GLN A 21 -21.51 -28.76 19.89
C GLN A 21 -20.65 -27.56 20.26
N GLN A 22 -20.39 -26.69 19.29
CA GLN A 22 -19.75 -25.40 19.52
C GLN A 22 -20.68 -24.28 19.06
N LYS A 23 -20.90 -23.30 19.95
CA LYS A 23 -21.83 -22.20 19.72
C LYS A 23 -21.07 -20.89 19.53
N PHE A 24 -21.45 -20.12 18.51
CA PHE A 24 -20.89 -18.80 18.21
C PHE A 24 -21.99 -17.74 18.30
N PRO A 25 -21.79 -16.66 19.07
CA PRO A 25 -22.71 -15.53 19.03
C PRO A 25 -22.70 -14.89 17.65
N LEU A 26 -23.88 -14.47 17.17
CA LEU A 26 -24.03 -13.81 15.88
C LEU A 26 -24.13 -12.30 16.05
N VAL A 27 -23.56 -11.57 15.08
CA VAL A 27 -23.93 -10.18 14.83
C VAL A 27 -25.04 -10.20 13.78
N TYR A 28 -26.19 -9.62 14.12
CA TYR A 28 -27.37 -9.54 13.26
C TYR A 28 -27.79 -8.08 13.04
N GLY A 29 -28.64 -7.81 12.05
CA GLY A 29 -29.01 -6.45 11.65
C GLY A 29 -28.39 -5.97 10.34
N THR A 30 -27.70 -6.86 9.61
CA THR A 30 -27.10 -6.53 8.31
C THR A 30 -28.20 -6.38 7.26
N GLU A 31 -28.08 -5.39 6.38
CA GLU A 31 -29.06 -5.19 5.32
C GLU A 31 -29.10 -6.37 4.33
N ARG A 32 -30.31 -6.89 4.08
CA ARG A 32 -30.65 -7.94 3.11
C ARG A 32 -31.79 -7.48 2.23
N ARG A 33 -31.43 -6.68 1.21
CA ARG A 33 -32.39 -6.10 0.25
C ARG A 33 -33.13 -7.17 -0.54
N ASP A 34 -32.47 -8.28 -0.83
CA ASP A 34 -33.05 -9.47 -1.44
C ASP A 34 -34.15 -10.09 -0.58
N VAL A 35 -33.93 -10.20 0.74
CA VAL A 35 -34.93 -10.73 1.68
C VAL A 35 -36.08 -9.73 1.87
N ALA A 36 -35.79 -8.43 1.96
CA ALA A 36 -36.83 -7.40 2.01
C ALA A 36 -37.73 -7.40 0.76
N GLN A 37 -37.17 -7.68 -0.42
CA GLN A 37 -37.93 -7.80 -1.66
C GLN A 37 -38.79 -9.07 -1.73
N ALA A 38 -38.30 -10.17 -1.16
CA ALA A 38 -39.01 -11.45 -1.11
C ALA A 38 -40.09 -11.49 0.00
N VAL A 39 -39.89 -10.77 1.10
CA VAL A 39 -40.77 -10.76 2.28
C VAL A 39 -41.28 -9.35 2.55
N LYS A 40 -42.09 -8.83 1.61
CA LYS A 40 -42.56 -7.44 1.58
C LYS A 40 -43.40 -7.05 2.79
N ASP A 41 -44.07 -8.01 3.41
CA ASP A 41 -45.00 -7.78 4.52
C ASP A 41 -44.31 -7.71 5.89
N ASN A 42 -42.97 -7.85 5.93
CA ASN A 42 -42.20 -7.76 7.16
C ASN A 42 -41.24 -6.56 7.13
N PRO A 43 -41.53 -5.46 7.87
CA PRO A 43 -40.68 -4.27 7.87
C PRO A 43 -39.28 -4.51 8.45
N ARG A 44 -39.06 -5.63 9.16
CA ARG A 44 -37.75 -6.04 9.68
C ARG A 44 -36.96 -6.93 8.73
N ALA A 45 -37.53 -7.31 7.58
CA ALA A 45 -36.88 -8.18 6.59
C ALA A 45 -35.58 -7.56 6.04
N LEU A 46 -35.50 -6.23 5.95
CA LEU A 46 -34.30 -5.54 5.52
C LEU A 46 -33.13 -5.78 6.47
N SER A 47 -33.34 -5.80 7.78
CA SER A 47 -32.26 -5.99 8.77
C SER A 47 -32.06 -7.46 9.16
N SER A 48 -32.51 -8.40 8.33
CA SER A 48 -32.50 -9.84 8.65
C SER A 48 -31.14 -10.51 8.47
N GLY A 49 -30.15 -9.82 7.92
CA GLY A 49 -28.81 -10.37 7.70
C GLY A 49 -28.02 -10.56 8.99
N TYR A 50 -27.21 -11.60 9.01
CA TYR A 50 -26.31 -11.92 10.11
C TYR A 50 -24.97 -12.44 9.59
N TYR A 51 -23.93 -12.32 10.41
CA TYR A 51 -22.64 -12.96 10.19
C TYR A 51 -22.02 -13.36 11.53
N PHE A 52 -21.14 -14.37 11.50
CA PHE A 52 -20.28 -14.71 12.62
C PHE A 52 -18.89 -15.06 12.10
N PHE A 53 -17.92 -14.92 12.99
CA PHE A 53 -16.56 -15.38 12.78
C PHE A 53 -16.19 -16.28 13.95
N GLY A 54 -15.54 -17.40 13.65
CA GLY A 54 -15.22 -18.39 14.66
C GLY A 54 -14.34 -19.49 14.10
N GLN A 55 -13.52 -20.08 14.97
CA GLN A 55 -12.72 -21.25 14.64
C GLN A 55 -13.39 -22.49 15.23
N ALA A 56 -13.69 -23.47 14.37
CA ALA A 56 -14.18 -24.76 14.82
C ALA A 56 -13.08 -25.49 15.61
N GLN A 57 -13.43 -26.06 16.76
CA GLN A 57 -12.52 -26.84 17.59
C GLN A 57 -12.04 -28.11 16.87
N HIS A 58 -12.89 -28.66 16.00
CA HIS A 58 -12.58 -29.83 15.19
C HIS A 58 -12.95 -29.61 13.71
N THR A 59 -12.45 -30.48 12.84
CA THR A 59 -12.65 -30.38 11.38
C THR A 59 -13.78 -31.26 10.86
N ASP A 60 -14.32 -32.15 11.69
CA ASP A 60 -15.36 -33.13 11.39
C ASP A 60 -16.77 -32.58 11.67
N ILE A 61 -17.04 -31.37 11.17
CA ILE A 61 -18.34 -30.71 11.29
C ILE A 61 -19.37 -31.49 10.46
N MET A 62 -20.46 -31.91 11.10
CA MET A 62 -21.55 -32.65 10.46
C MET A 62 -22.73 -31.75 10.11
N ALA A 63 -23.00 -30.72 10.90
CA ALA A 63 -24.12 -29.82 10.66
C ALA A 63 -23.84 -28.41 11.18
N LEU A 64 -24.45 -27.44 10.51
CA LEU A 64 -24.48 -26.05 10.91
C LEU A 64 -25.95 -25.63 11.02
N SER A 65 -26.35 -25.24 12.22
CA SER A 65 -27.71 -24.76 12.50
C SER A 65 -27.69 -23.39 13.16
N LEU A 66 -28.83 -22.72 13.10
CA LEU A 66 -29.05 -21.44 13.73
C LEU A 66 -29.90 -21.64 14.98
N GLU A 67 -29.35 -21.43 16.16
CA GLU A 67 -30.10 -21.41 17.41
C GLU A 67 -30.67 -20.00 17.64
N VAL A 68 -31.97 -19.94 17.88
CA VAL A 68 -32.71 -18.72 18.17
C VAL A 68 -33.28 -18.84 19.58
N GLN A 69 -32.89 -17.94 20.46
CA GLN A 69 -33.48 -17.80 21.79
C GLN A 69 -34.46 -16.63 21.77
N LEU A 70 -35.70 -16.88 22.12
CA LEU A 70 -36.78 -15.90 22.18
C LEU A 70 -36.83 -15.21 23.56
N ALA A 71 -37.47 -14.04 23.63
CA ALA A 71 -37.56 -13.25 24.85
C ALA A 71 -38.34 -13.93 25.99
N ASN A 72 -39.24 -14.86 25.64
CA ASN A 72 -39.97 -15.71 26.58
C ASN A 72 -39.12 -16.88 27.12
N GLY A 73 -37.86 -17.01 26.69
CA GLY A 73 -36.94 -18.08 27.10
C GLY A 73 -36.97 -19.32 26.22
N GLU A 74 -37.89 -19.43 25.26
CA GLU A 74 -37.93 -20.56 24.32
C GLU A 74 -36.70 -20.57 23.41
N VAL A 75 -36.19 -21.76 23.13
CA VAL A 75 -35.04 -21.96 22.23
C VAL A 75 -35.46 -22.83 21.06
N GLY A 76 -35.35 -22.28 19.86
CA GLY A 76 -35.57 -22.98 18.60
C GLY A 76 -34.26 -23.19 17.85
N THR A 77 -34.18 -24.24 17.04
CA THR A 77 -33.07 -24.46 16.10
C THR A 77 -33.61 -24.47 14.69
N LEU A 78 -33.11 -23.56 13.85
CA LEU A 78 -33.44 -23.48 12.44
C LEU A 78 -32.34 -24.16 11.62
N PRO A 79 -32.69 -25.09 10.72
CA PRO A 79 -31.72 -25.62 9.77
C PRO A 79 -31.31 -24.51 8.81
N THR A 80 -30.00 -24.36 8.55
CA THR A 80 -29.53 -23.33 7.62
C THR A 80 -29.65 -23.73 6.16
N ASN A 81 -30.09 -24.96 5.86
CA ASN A 81 -30.09 -25.58 4.53
C ASN A 81 -28.74 -25.45 3.78
N SER A 82 -27.67 -25.20 4.51
CA SER A 82 -26.36 -24.93 3.93
C SER A 82 -25.68 -26.24 3.58
N THR A 83 -25.20 -26.36 2.34
CA THR A 83 -24.16 -27.32 2.03
C THR A 83 -22.90 -26.85 2.78
N ILE A 84 -22.47 -27.58 3.80
CA ILE A 84 -21.14 -27.36 4.37
C ILE A 84 -20.18 -27.80 3.28
N ALA A 85 -19.71 -26.85 2.48
CA ALA A 85 -18.55 -27.06 1.63
C ALA A 85 -17.35 -27.20 2.57
N LEU A 86 -17.19 -28.41 3.14
CA LEU A 86 -15.89 -28.84 3.61
C LEU A 86 -15.04 -28.88 2.35
N PRO A 87 -14.04 -28.00 2.20
CA PRO A 87 -13.09 -28.24 1.14
C PRO A 87 -12.56 -29.67 1.32
N PRO A 88 -12.37 -30.44 0.24
CA PRO A 88 -11.72 -31.74 0.35
C PRO A 88 -10.46 -31.57 1.22
N ARG A 89 -10.11 -32.59 2.03
CA ARG A 89 -8.98 -32.55 2.97
C ARG A 89 -7.62 -32.16 2.32
N ASP A 90 -7.59 -32.03 1.00
CA ASP A 90 -6.48 -31.54 0.20
C ASP A 90 -6.61 -30.06 -0.26
N ALA A 91 -7.59 -29.29 0.21
CA ALA A 91 -7.91 -27.96 -0.31
C ALA A 91 -8.30 -26.91 0.75
N ALA A 92 -7.47 -26.76 1.78
CA ALA A 92 -7.24 -25.42 2.34
C ALA A 92 -5.82 -25.36 2.87
N PRO A 93 -4.83 -25.05 2.02
CA PRO A 93 -3.48 -24.86 2.48
C PRO A 93 -3.38 -23.40 2.98
N GLY A 94 -4.19 -23.05 4.00
CA GLY A 94 -4.32 -21.69 4.52
C GLY A 94 -3.02 -21.15 5.11
N ALA A 95 -2.18 -22.02 5.67
CA ALA A 95 -0.82 -21.66 6.10
C ALA A 95 0.25 -22.23 5.14
N HIS A 96 0.05 -23.41 4.56
CA HIS A 96 1.05 -24.08 3.71
C HIS A 96 1.08 -23.60 2.25
N ALA A 97 -0.04 -23.18 1.67
CA ALA A 97 -0.09 -22.60 0.31
C ALA A 97 0.10 -21.10 0.31
N GLN A 98 -0.28 -20.39 1.38
CA GLN A 98 0.28 -19.04 1.59
C GLN A 98 1.80 -19.11 1.72
N ARG A 99 2.34 -20.04 2.52
CA ARG A 99 3.79 -20.30 2.56
C ARG A 99 4.37 -20.65 1.19
N ALA A 100 3.79 -21.61 0.48
CA ALA A 100 4.29 -22.04 -0.83
C ALA A 100 4.18 -20.93 -1.88
N ALA A 101 3.13 -20.10 -1.86
CA ALA A 101 2.97 -18.94 -2.73
C ALA A 101 3.97 -17.84 -2.39
N VAL A 102 4.20 -17.55 -1.11
CA VAL A 102 5.26 -16.62 -0.66
C VAL A 102 6.63 -17.13 -1.09
N TYR A 103 6.96 -18.38 -0.79
CA TYR A 103 8.26 -18.95 -1.16
C TYR A 103 8.40 -19.08 -2.66
N ARG A 104 7.33 -19.35 -3.41
CA ARG A 104 7.31 -19.31 -4.88
C ARG A 104 7.55 -17.89 -5.38
N HIS A 105 6.91 -16.87 -4.81
CA HIS A 105 7.15 -15.47 -5.17
C HIS A 105 8.59 -15.05 -4.88
N LEU A 106 9.11 -15.36 -3.69
CA LEU A 106 10.50 -15.12 -3.31
C LEU A 106 11.48 -15.90 -4.20
N ALA A 107 11.16 -17.15 -4.57
CA ALA A 107 11.97 -17.98 -5.44
C ALA A 107 11.97 -17.46 -6.88
N VAL A 108 10.81 -17.08 -7.44
CA VAL A 108 10.70 -16.45 -8.77
C VAL A 108 11.51 -15.17 -8.81
N ARG A 109 11.39 -14.32 -7.78
CA ARG A 109 12.17 -13.09 -7.67
C ARG A 109 13.67 -13.37 -7.56
N SER A 110 14.06 -14.37 -6.79
CA SER A 110 15.47 -14.82 -6.68
C SER A 110 15.99 -15.38 -8.01
N LEU A 111 15.19 -16.16 -8.72
CA LEU A 111 15.48 -16.69 -10.05
C LEU A 111 15.62 -15.57 -11.09
N GLN A 112 14.84 -14.50 -11.00
CA GLN A 112 14.97 -13.31 -11.85
C GLN A 112 16.33 -12.61 -11.63
N PHE A 113 16.78 -12.47 -10.37
CA PHE A 113 18.11 -11.95 -10.07
C PHE A 113 19.23 -12.85 -10.62
N ILE A 114 19.09 -14.18 -10.49
CA ILE A 114 20.07 -15.15 -10.99
C ILE A 114 20.14 -15.11 -12.52
N ARG A 115 18.98 -15.16 -13.20
CA ARG A 115 18.90 -15.13 -14.67
C ARG A 115 19.42 -13.83 -15.30
N SER A 116 19.38 -12.72 -14.55
CA SER A 116 19.92 -11.43 -14.97
C SER A 116 21.39 -11.22 -14.57
N GLY A 117 22.05 -12.21 -13.96
CA GLY A 117 23.45 -12.12 -13.52
C GLY A 117 23.69 -11.18 -12.33
N ARG A 118 22.64 -10.80 -11.59
CA ARG A 118 22.65 -9.77 -10.53
C ARG A 118 22.85 -10.37 -9.14
N PHE A 119 23.91 -11.16 -8.96
CA PHE A 119 24.19 -11.90 -7.72
C PHE A 119 24.48 -11.02 -6.50
N LEU A 120 25.16 -9.88 -6.69
CA LEU A 120 25.44 -8.94 -5.60
C LEU A 120 24.17 -8.25 -5.08
N GLU A 121 23.23 -7.95 -5.96
CA GLU A 121 21.93 -7.38 -5.57
C GLU A 121 21.02 -8.41 -4.91
N LEU A 122 21.09 -9.68 -5.34
CA LEU A 122 20.42 -10.77 -4.63
C LEU A 122 20.98 -10.91 -3.21
N ALA A 123 22.30 -10.82 -3.04
CA ALA A 123 22.95 -10.86 -1.72
C ALA A 123 22.61 -9.63 -0.86
N ALA A 124 22.44 -8.45 -1.46
CA ALA A 124 21.98 -7.24 -0.76
C ALA A 124 20.51 -7.34 -0.34
N ALA A 125 19.63 -7.80 -1.24
CA ALA A 125 18.23 -8.07 -0.94
C ALA A 125 18.09 -9.13 0.15
N ALA A 126 18.81 -10.25 0.03
CA ALA A 126 18.83 -11.31 1.04
C ALA A 126 19.37 -10.80 2.39
N ARG A 127 20.45 -10.01 2.42
CA ARG A 127 20.94 -9.38 3.66
C ARG A 127 19.91 -8.44 4.28
N HIS A 128 19.20 -7.65 3.48
CA HIS A 128 18.09 -6.82 3.96
C HIS A 128 16.95 -7.66 4.55
N TYR A 129 16.61 -8.77 3.89
CA TYR A 129 15.60 -9.73 4.38
C TYR A 129 16.02 -10.51 5.63
N LEU A 130 17.33 -10.69 5.86
CA LEU A 130 17.86 -11.42 7.01
C LEU A 130 18.23 -10.51 8.20
N ARG A 131 18.49 -9.21 7.95
CA ARG A 131 18.76 -8.17 8.96
C ARG A 131 17.47 -7.81 9.72
N GLY A 132 17.04 -8.73 10.57
CA GLY A 132 15.88 -8.50 11.42
C GLY A 132 15.15 -9.72 11.90
N LYS A 133 15.79 -10.91 11.84
CA LYS A 133 15.19 -12.13 12.38
C LYS A 133 14.83 -11.89 13.86
N PRO A 134 13.54 -12.02 14.23
CA PRO A 134 13.13 -11.83 15.62
C PRO A 134 13.85 -12.85 16.50
N GLN A 135 14.36 -12.39 17.64
CA GLN A 135 14.94 -13.29 18.64
C GLN A 135 13.79 -14.03 19.32
N HIS A 136 13.95 -15.33 19.56
CA HIS A 136 12.98 -16.07 20.36
C HIS A 136 13.06 -15.57 21.81
N VAL A 137 11.96 -15.02 22.29
CA VAL A 137 11.80 -14.55 23.66
C VAL A 137 10.67 -15.36 24.30
N THR A 138 10.89 -15.87 25.50
CA THR A 138 9.82 -16.48 26.30
C THR A 138 8.85 -15.38 26.75
N ASP A 139 7.56 -15.52 26.46
CA ASP A 139 6.50 -14.54 26.75
C ASP A 139 6.71 -13.13 26.13
N SER A 140 6.69 -13.07 24.79
CA SER A 140 6.73 -11.80 24.04
C SER A 140 5.68 -10.79 24.51
N LEU A 141 4.42 -11.21 24.67
CA LEU A 141 3.31 -10.30 24.95
C LEU A 141 3.27 -9.83 26.39
N GLY A 142 3.67 -10.65 27.38
CA GLY A 142 3.84 -10.20 28.75
C GLY A 142 4.89 -9.09 28.87
N ARG A 143 6.01 -9.21 28.16
CA ARG A 143 7.02 -8.14 28.10
C ARG A 143 6.48 -6.87 27.44
N VAL A 144 5.74 -7.00 26.35
CA VAL A 144 5.10 -5.86 25.67
C VAL A 144 4.12 -5.14 26.61
N ARG A 145 3.29 -5.88 27.36
CA ARG A 145 2.39 -5.31 28.37
C ARG A 145 3.14 -4.59 29.47
N ALA A 146 4.22 -5.19 30.01
CA ALA A 146 5.03 -4.56 31.05
C ALA A 146 5.63 -3.23 30.56
N ILE A 147 6.18 -3.21 29.35
CA ILE A 147 6.73 -1.98 28.76
C ILE A 147 5.63 -0.93 28.53
N ALA A 148 4.44 -1.33 28.08
CA ALA A 148 3.32 -0.42 27.88
C ALA A 148 2.81 0.16 29.22
N ALA A 149 2.77 -0.64 30.28
CA ALA A 149 2.35 -0.21 31.61
C ALA A 149 3.31 0.81 32.25
N GLU A 150 4.60 0.72 31.93
CA GLU A 150 5.61 1.71 32.35
C GLU A 150 5.62 2.99 31.51
N ALA A 151 4.98 2.98 30.33
CA ALA A 151 5.01 4.10 29.41
C ALA A 151 4.04 5.21 29.83
N SER A 152 4.53 6.45 29.91
CA SER A 152 3.66 7.63 30.08
C SER A 152 2.78 7.89 28.85
N CYS A 153 3.30 7.55 27.66
CA CYS A 153 2.61 7.66 26.38
C CYS A 153 3.03 6.50 25.47
N ALA A 154 2.13 5.55 25.22
CA ALA A 154 2.33 4.45 24.29
C ALA A 154 1.63 4.75 22.96
N GLN A 155 2.34 4.61 21.84
CA GLN A 155 1.78 4.81 20.50
C GLN A 155 2.11 3.63 19.60
N LEU A 156 1.17 3.27 18.72
CA LEU A 156 1.33 2.15 17.79
C LEU A 156 1.47 2.66 16.36
N ILE A 157 2.53 2.25 15.67
CA ILE A 157 2.70 2.43 14.24
C ILE A 157 2.49 1.08 13.55
N VAL A 158 1.59 1.05 12.58
CA VAL A 158 1.37 -0.11 11.71
C VAL A 158 2.10 0.14 10.39
N ASP A 159 3.14 -0.63 10.09
CA ASP A 159 3.97 -0.42 8.90
C ASP A 159 4.53 -1.74 8.31
N HIS A 160 4.91 -1.74 7.05
CA HIS A 160 5.67 -2.84 6.44
C HIS A 160 7.17 -2.62 6.67
N ASN A 161 8.01 -3.59 6.31
CA ASN A 161 9.47 -3.45 6.41
C ASN A 161 10.16 -3.84 5.09
N LEU A 162 9.63 -3.32 3.98
CA LEU A 162 10.06 -3.66 2.61
C LEU A 162 11.02 -2.61 2.01
N GLY A 163 11.31 -1.54 2.75
CA GLY A 163 12.05 -0.37 2.28
C GLY A 163 11.17 0.63 1.53
N GLY A 164 11.78 1.72 1.05
CA GLY A 164 11.10 2.75 0.26
C GLY A 164 10.60 3.95 1.08
N GLY A 165 9.82 4.81 0.42
CA GLY A 165 9.40 6.11 0.97
C GLY A 165 8.58 6.03 2.25
N ALA A 166 7.63 5.08 2.34
CA ALA A 166 6.81 4.90 3.55
C ALA A 166 7.67 4.58 4.79
N ASN A 167 8.74 3.79 4.64
CA ASN A 167 9.64 3.49 5.75
C ASN A 167 10.53 4.69 6.11
N HIS A 168 10.95 5.52 5.15
CA HIS A 168 11.65 6.78 5.43
C HIS A 168 10.77 7.70 6.29
N VAL A 169 9.49 7.84 5.94
CA VAL A 169 8.51 8.63 6.70
C VAL A 169 8.30 8.06 8.10
N ARG A 170 8.17 6.73 8.24
CA ARG A 170 8.15 6.08 9.56
C ARG A 170 9.39 6.44 10.39
N HIS A 171 10.59 6.44 9.79
CA HIS A 171 11.81 6.74 10.54
C HIS A 171 11.80 8.16 11.11
N THR A 172 11.32 9.14 10.35
CA THR A 172 11.13 10.52 10.82
C THR A 172 10.10 10.58 11.93
N LEU A 173 8.91 9.98 11.74
CA LEU A 173 7.85 9.93 12.75
C LEU A 173 8.33 9.28 14.06
N VAL A 174 9.03 8.15 13.97
CA VAL A 174 9.59 7.47 15.16
C VAL A 174 10.56 8.39 15.91
N LYS A 175 11.43 9.12 15.18
CA LYS A 175 12.38 10.05 15.80
C LYS A 175 11.65 11.16 16.56
N GLU A 176 10.67 11.80 15.92
CA GLU A 176 9.85 12.85 16.53
C GLU A 176 9.10 12.34 17.78
N LEU A 177 8.49 11.16 17.70
CA LEU A 177 7.77 10.56 18.84
C LEU A 177 8.71 10.25 20.01
N LEU A 178 9.92 9.73 19.74
CA LEU A 178 10.91 9.46 20.78
C LEU A 178 11.43 10.75 21.44
N GLU A 179 11.55 11.84 20.69
CA GLU A 179 11.92 13.16 21.23
C GLU A 179 10.86 13.71 22.19
N THR A 180 9.58 13.36 22.02
CA THR A 180 8.51 13.68 22.99
C THR A 180 8.49 12.77 24.22
N GLY A 181 9.38 11.76 24.28
CA GLY A 181 9.43 10.77 25.36
C GLY A 181 8.42 9.64 25.24
N ALA A 182 7.75 9.49 24.09
CA ALA A 182 6.79 8.41 23.86
C ALA A 182 7.49 7.04 23.74
N THR A 183 6.82 5.99 24.20
CA THR A 183 7.14 4.60 23.86
C THR A 183 6.43 4.24 22.56
N VAL A 184 7.21 3.83 21.55
CA VAL A 184 6.69 3.56 20.21
C VAL A 184 6.71 2.06 19.92
N PHE A 185 5.53 1.49 19.72
CA PHE A 185 5.35 0.14 19.20
C PHE A 185 5.22 0.20 17.68
N ILE A 186 5.97 -0.63 16.95
CA ILE A 186 5.94 -0.72 15.50
C ILE A 186 5.56 -2.15 15.12
N LEU A 187 4.32 -2.35 14.69
CA LEU A 187 3.85 -3.63 14.19
C LEU A 187 4.22 -3.77 12.72
N THR A 188 4.96 -4.83 12.40
CA THR A 188 5.39 -5.18 11.04
C THR A 188 5.10 -6.64 10.72
N PHE A 189 5.07 -6.99 9.43
CA PHE A 189 5.04 -8.38 8.98
C PHE A 189 6.35 -8.77 8.30
N HIS A 190 7.05 -9.73 8.88
CA HIS A 190 8.32 -10.22 8.38
C HIS A 190 8.10 -11.29 7.31
N VAL A 191 7.95 -10.86 6.05
CA VAL A 191 7.65 -11.73 4.89
C VAL A 191 8.51 -13.00 4.79
N PRO A 192 9.85 -12.99 5.04
CA PRO A 192 10.65 -14.21 4.93
C PRO A 192 10.32 -15.29 5.96
N THR A 193 9.93 -14.92 7.19
CA THR A 193 9.55 -15.89 8.24
C THR A 193 8.04 -16.05 8.38
N LEU A 194 7.26 -15.17 7.72
CA LEU A 194 5.81 -15.10 7.80
C LEU A 194 5.28 -14.91 9.22
N GLN A 195 5.97 -14.05 9.97
CA GLN A 195 5.64 -13.73 11.35
C GLN A 195 5.34 -12.24 11.50
N TYR A 196 4.39 -11.93 12.36
CA TYR A 196 4.23 -10.56 12.85
C TYR A 196 5.35 -10.28 13.86
N VAL A 197 5.89 -9.07 13.78
CA VAL A 197 6.95 -8.59 14.67
C VAL A 197 6.52 -7.27 15.24
N LEU A 198 6.46 -7.20 16.56
CA LEU A 198 6.27 -5.95 17.29
C LEU A 198 7.64 -5.45 17.75
N GLU A 199 8.07 -4.34 17.18
CA GLU A 199 9.27 -3.63 17.63
C GLU A 199 8.88 -2.56 18.65
N CYS A 200 9.49 -2.57 19.82
CA CYS A 200 9.34 -1.55 20.83
C CYS A 200 10.57 -0.65 20.81
N ARG A 201 10.35 0.66 20.69
CA ARG A 201 11.38 1.69 20.79
C ARG A 201 11.06 2.63 21.95
N ARG A 202 12.05 2.82 22.82
CA ARG A 202 11.98 3.75 23.96
C ARG A 202 13.37 4.27 24.24
N HIS A 203 13.55 5.58 24.39
CA HIS A 203 14.87 6.20 24.54
C HIS A 203 15.85 5.74 23.45
N GLN A 204 16.99 5.13 23.82
CA GLN A 204 17.97 4.55 22.89
C GLN A 204 17.84 3.02 22.73
N GLU A 205 16.82 2.41 23.32
CA GLU A 205 16.62 0.96 23.28
C GLU A 205 15.64 0.57 22.17
N ALA A 206 15.96 -0.53 21.48
CA ALA A 206 15.10 -1.16 20.50
C ALA A 206 15.00 -2.67 20.78
N MET A 207 13.79 -3.16 20.99
CA MET A 207 13.50 -4.57 21.24
C MET A 207 12.53 -5.08 20.19
N ARG A 208 12.70 -6.32 19.73
CA ARG A 208 11.85 -6.92 18.69
C ARG A 208 11.28 -8.24 19.16
N PHE A 209 9.97 -8.34 19.15
CA PHE A 209 9.22 -9.48 19.65
C PHE A 209 8.47 -10.15 18.49
N PRO A 210 8.70 -11.44 18.21
CA PRO A 210 7.76 -12.19 17.39
C PRO A 210 6.44 -12.30 18.14
N VAL A 211 5.33 -12.04 17.47
CA VAL A 211 3.99 -12.06 18.07
C VAL A 211 3.04 -12.87 17.19
N ASP A 212 2.15 -13.62 17.82
CA ASP A 212 0.94 -14.09 17.15
C ASP A 212 -0.03 -12.91 17.00
N LEU A 213 -0.66 -12.78 15.84
CA LEU A 213 -1.54 -11.64 15.60
C LEU A 213 -2.77 -11.73 16.49
N ASP A 214 -3.43 -12.87 16.62
CA ASP A 214 -4.68 -12.99 17.39
C ASP A 214 -4.46 -12.70 18.87
N GLU A 215 -3.35 -13.21 19.43
CA GLU A 215 -2.95 -12.89 20.80
C GLU A 215 -2.63 -11.40 20.98
N LEU A 216 -1.96 -10.78 20.00
CA LEU A 216 -1.71 -9.34 20.02
C LEU A 216 -3.02 -8.55 19.97
N LEU A 217 -3.96 -8.91 19.09
CA LEU A 217 -5.25 -8.21 18.96
C LEU A 217 -6.04 -8.24 20.28
N GLN A 218 -6.00 -9.36 21.01
CA GLN A 218 -6.62 -9.49 22.33
C GLN A 218 -5.93 -8.61 23.39
N THR A 219 -4.62 -8.40 23.24
CA THR A 219 -3.80 -7.61 24.18
C THR A 219 -3.85 -6.10 23.89
N LEU A 220 -4.27 -5.66 22.70
CA LEU A 220 -4.30 -4.23 22.33
C LEU A 220 -4.99 -3.32 23.36
N PRO A 221 -6.14 -3.69 23.98
CA PRO A 221 -6.77 -2.86 25.00
C PRO A 221 -5.89 -2.63 26.24
N ASP A 222 -5.04 -3.60 26.58
CA ASP A 222 -4.17 -3.56 27.77
C ASP A 222 -2.93 -2.69 27.54
N LEU A 223 -2.64 -2.32 26.29
CA LEU A 223 -1.50 -1.47 25.95
C LEU A 223 -1.76 0.03 26.19
N HIS A 224 -3.00 0.40 26.53
CA HIS A 224 -3.42 1.79 26.81
C HIS A 224 -2.88 2.81 25.79
N LEU A 225 -2.95 2.43 24.50
CA LEU A 225 -2.43 3.23 23.40
C LEU A 225 -3.09 4.61 23.36
N ARG A 226 -2.26 5.65 23.20
CA ARG A 226 -2.67 7.05 23.07
C ARG A 226 -2.96 7.45 21.64
N ARG A 227 -2.40 6.74 20.66
CA ARG A 227 -2.60 6.98 19.23
C ARG A 227 -2.19 5.77 18.41
N VAL A 228 -2.86 5.58 17.27
CA VAL A 228 -2.43 4.68 16.20
C VAL A 228 -2.06 5.47 14.96
N HIS A 229 -0.89 5.19 14.42
CA HIS A 229 -0.43 5.66 13.12
C HIS A 229 -0.52 4.49 12.13
N TRP A 230 -1.54 4.52 11.28
CA TRP A 230 -1.61 3.59 10.16
C TRP A 230 -0.76 4.11 9.02
N ASN A 231 0.50 3.66 8.97
CA ASN A 231 1.45 4.09 7.95
C ASN A 231 1.23 3.32 6.64
N ASN A 232 1.57 2.02 6.62
CA ASN A 232 1.39 1.19 5.43
C ASN A 232 1.48 -0.30 5.79
N ALA A 233 0.40 -1.07 5.64
CA ALA A 233 0.37 -2.49 5.96
C ALA A 233 0.26 -3.42 4.73
N VAL A 234 0.81 -3.02 3.58
CA VAL A 234 0.71 -3.79 2.33
C VAL A 234 1.29 -5.21 2.41
N SER A 235 2.12 -5.53 3.41
CA SER A 235 2.65 -6.89 3.59
C SER A 235 1.79 -7.80 4.48
N PHE A 236 0.71 -7.30 5.09
CA PHE A 236 -0.01 -8.01 6.16
C PHE A 236 -1.01 -9.01 5.59
N THR A 237 -0.82 -10.30 5.88
CA THR A 237 -1.68 -11.38 5.35
C THR A 237 -3.08 -11.41 5.97
N ARG A 238 -3.25 -10.87 7.18
CA ARG A 238 -4.51 -10.88 7.96
C ARG A 238 -4.99 -9.46 8.28
N GLN A 239 -4.89 -8.55 7.31
CA GLN A 239 -5.19 -7.14 7.53
C GLN A 239 -6.64 -6.86 7.92
N VAL A 240 -7.62 -7.62 7.40
CA VAL A 240 -9.04 -7.43 7.76
C VAL A 240 -9.26 -7.63 9.27
N ALA A 241 -8.63 -8.65 9.87
CA ALA A 241 -8.72 -8.88 11.31
C ALA A 241 -8.09 -7.74 12.13
N LEU A 242 -6.94 -7.22 11.66
CA LEU A 242 -6.30 -6.06 12.28
C LEU A 242 -7.17 -4.80 12.18
N LEU A 243 -7.76 -4.52 11.01
CA LEU A 243 -8.67 -3.40 10.81
C LEU A 243 -9.88 -3.50 11.73
N ASP A 244 -10.51 -4.67 11.83
CA ASP A 244 -11.68 -4.87 12.69
C ASP A 244 -11.33 -4.65 14.17
N ALA A 245 -10.22 -5.20 14.64
CA ALA A 245 -9.77 -5.04 16.02
C ALA A 245 -9.43 -3.58 16.35
N LEU A 246 -8.68 -2.88 15.48
CA LEU A 246 -8.36 -1.48 15.69
C LEU A 246 -9.59 -0.58 15.59
N THR A 247 -10.48 -0.81 14.63
CA THR A 247 -11.75 -0.07 14.53
C THR A 247 -12.60 -0.25 15.79
N ALA A 248 -12.69 -1.47 16.30
CA ALA A 248 -13.41 -1.76 17.54
C ALA A 248 -12.76 -1.06 18.76
N LEU A 249 -11.42 -1.04 18.81
CA LEU A 249 -10.68 -0.36 19.88
C LEU A 249 -10.94 1.15 19.84
N VAL A 250 -10.78 1.78 18.68
CA VAL A 250 -11.00 3.23 18.46
C VAL A 250 -12.41 3.63 18.88
N ARG A 251 -13.43 2.87 18.48
CA ARG A 251 -14.82 3.13 18.88
C ARG A 251 -15.07 3.01 20.38
N ARG A 252 -14.32 2.16 21.07
CA ARG A 252 -14.48 1.94 22.53
C ARG A 252 -13.71 2.95 23.37
N THR A 253 -12.54 3.41 22.91
CA THR A 253 -11.63 4.23 23.72
C THR A 253 -11.51 5.67 23.24
N ALA A 254 -12.13 6.01 22.09
CA ALA A 254 -11.91 7.27 21.39
C ALA A 254 -10.41 7.56 21.15
N MET A 255 -9.62 6.49 20.97
CA MET A 255 -8.18 6.59 20.71
C MET A 255 -7.95 7.18 19.32
N PRO A 256 -7.19 8.28 19.21
CA PRO A 256 -6.93 8.90 17.93
C PRO A 256 -6.21 7.99 16.92
N VAL A 257 -6.60 8.09 15.65
CA VAL A 257 -5.96 7.42 14.52
C VAL A 257 -5.55 8.43 13.45
N THR A 258 -4.29 8.35 13.02
CA THR A 258 -3.82 8.99 11.80
C THR A 258 -3.59 7.93 10.74
N TYR A 259 -4.30 8.01 9.62
CA TYR A 259 -4.05 7.20 8.42
C TYR A 259 -3.22 7.98 7.41
N TYR A 260 -2.14 7.38 6.91
CA TYR A 260 -1.27 7.98 5.89
C TYR A 260 -1.51 7.29 4.54
N LEU A 261 -1.91 8.05 3.52
CA LEU A 261 -2.20 7.53 2.17
C LEU A 261 -0.90 7.26 1.38
N HIS A 262 -0.09 6.31 1.84
CA HIS A 262 1.17 5.97 1.18
C HIS A 262 1.01 5.14 -0.08
N ASP A 263 -0.09 4.38 -0.18
CA ASP A 263 -0.48 3.60 -1.35
C ASP A 263 -2.01 3.45 -1.42
N TYR A 264 -2.51 2.68 -2.39
CA TYR A 264 -3.94 2.43 -2.55
C TYR A 264 -4.36 1.04 -2.04
N HIS A 265 -3.62 0.47 -1.09
CA HIS A 265 -4.00 -0.81 -0.49
C HIS A 265 -5.38 -0.72 0.18
N SER A 266 -5.71 0.44 0.76
CA SER A 266 -7.06 0.70 1.27
C SER A 266 -8.15 0.68 0.21
N VAL A 267 -7.83 0.95 -1.05
CA VAL A 267 -8.79 0.90 -2.17
C VAL A 267 -8.92 -0.50 -2.76
N CYS A 268 -7.80 -1.22 -2.89
CA CYS A 268 -7.71 -2.55 -3.50
C CYS A 268 -6.44 -3.27 -3.03
N PRO A 269 -6.47 -4.60 -2.77
CA PRO A 269 -5.27 -5.38 -2.44
C PRO A 269 -4.13 -5.27 -3.47
N SER A 270 -4.44 -4.95 -4.74
CA SER A 270 -3.47 -4.67 -5.81
C SER A 270 -2.51 -3.53 -5.46
N HIS A 271 -2.93 -2.57 -4.61
CA HIS A 271 -2.24 -1.36 -4.11
C HIS A 271 -1.58 -0.41 -5.14
N PHE A 272 -1.13 -0.92 -6.29
CA PHE A 272 -0.69 -0.16 -7.45
C PHE A 272 -1.84 0.21 -8.39
N LEU A 273 -3.06 -0.28 -8.14
CA LEU A 273 -4.25 -0.10 -8.99
C LEU A 273 -4.03 -0.59 -10.43
N LEU A 274 -3.21 -1.63 -10.58
CA LEU A 274 -3.11 -2.40 -11.81
C LEU A 274 -4.11 -3.56 -11.75
N ASP A 275 -4.81 -3.79 -12.87
CA ASP A 275 -5.75 -4.90 -13.01
C ASP A 275 -5.04 -6.25 -13.23
N LYS A 276 -5.82 -7.28 -13.55
CA LYS A 276 -5.32 -8.64 -13.80
C LYS A 276 -4.38 -8.73 -15.02
N ASP A 277 -4.47 -7.78 -15.95
CA ASP A 277 -3.65 -7.72 -17.16
C ASP A 277 -2.43 -6.81 -16.97
N GLY A 278 -2.30 -6.18 -15.80
CA GLY A 278 -1.19 -5.29 -15.44
C GLY A 278 -1.39 -3.85 -15.90
N GLU A 279 -2.60 -3.47 -16.31
CA GLU A 279 -2.93 -2.14 -16.79
C GLU A 279 -3.60 -1.31 -15.70
N TYR A 280 -3.39 0.00 -15.73
CA TYR A 280 -3.96 0.91 -14.72
C TYR A 280 -5.48 1.02 -14.86
N CYS A 281 -6.21 0.65 -13.80
CA CYS A 281 -7.67 0.54 -13.87
C CYS A 281 -8.43 1.81 -13.48
N GLY A 282 -7.76 2.79 -12.85
CA GLY A 282 -8.39 4.07 -12.51
C GLY A 282 -9.47 4.02 -11.41
N VAL A 283 -9.53 2.91 -10.65
CA VAL A 283 -10.60 2.61 -9.68
C VAL A 283 -11.96 2.54 -10.38
N PRO A 284 -12.23 1.45 -11.15
CA PRO A 284 -13.45 1.31 -11.91
C PRO A 284 -14.65 0.98 -11.00
N SER A 285 -15.82 0.74 -11.62
CA SER A 285 -17.01 0.31 -10.89
C SER A 285 -16.76 -0.97 -10.08
N ILE A 286 -17.49 -1.14 -8.98
CA ILE A 286 -17.25 -2.27 -8.08
C ILE A 286 -17.54 -3.62 -8.77
N GLU A 287 -18.46 -3.65 -9.73
CA GLU A 287 -18.80 -4.83 -10.54
C GLU A 287 -17.62 -5.31 -11.38
N GLN A 288 -16.77 -4.39 -11.86
CA GLN A 288 -15.54 -4.76 -12.57
C GLN A 288 -14.51 -5.31 -11.58
N CYS A 289 -14.38 -4.69 -10.40
CA CYS A 289 -13.44 -5.16 -9.38
C CYS A 289 -13.79 -6.57 -8.85
N VAL A 290 -15.07 -6.92 -8.72
CA VAL A 290 -15.53 -8.25 -8.28
C VAL A 290 -15.04 -9.35 -9.24
N LYS A 291 -14.96 -9.07 -10.54
CA LYS A 291 -14.44 -10.00 -11.54
C LYS A 291 -12.92 -10.01 -11.57
N CYS A 292 -12.31 -8.84 -11.46
CA CYS A 292 -10.87 -8.66 -11.56
C CYS A 292 -10.10 -9.30 -10.39
N LEU A 293 -10.46 -8.97 -9.14
CA LEU A 293 -9.65 -9.31 -7.95
C LEU A 293 -9.45 -10.83 -7.77
N PRO A 294 -10.44 -11.71 -7.98
CA PRO A 294 -10.25 -13.15 -7.90
C PRO A 294 -9.28 -13.73 -8.95
N GLU A 295 -9.15 -13.10 -10.11
CA GLU A 295 -8.25 -13.54 -11.20
C GLU A 295 -6.80 -13.08 -11.01
N MET A 296 -6.53 -12.21 -10.03
CA MET A 296 -5.19 -11.69 -9.76
C MET A 296 -4.31 -12.71 -9.04
N ASN A 297 -3.27 -13.17 -9.73
CA ASN A 297 -2.34 -14.20 -9.24
C ASN A 297 -0.92 -13.69 -8.95
N ASP A 298 -0.64 -12.41 -9.18
CA ASP A 298 0.69 -11.83 -9.10
C ASP A 298 0.89 -10.86 -7.92
N GLY A 299 2.15 -10.56 -7.62
CA GLY A 299 2.54 -9.57 -6.62
C GLY A 299 2.14 -9.95 -5.18
N LEU A 300 2.06 -8.93 -4.31
CA LEU A 300 1.63 -9.12 -2.92
C LEU A 300 0.16 -9.54 -2.80
N VAL A 301 -0.64 -9.31 -3.85
CA VAL A 301 -2.04 -9.76 -3.89
C VAL A 301 -2.13 -11.24 -3.58
N SER A 302 -1.25 -12.06 -4.17
CA SER A 302 -1.14 -13.50 -3.93
C SER A 302 -0.95 -13.91 -2.45
N LEU A 303 -0.54 -12.98 -1.59
CA LEU A 303 -0.32 -13.23 -0.16
C LEU A 303 -1.58 -13.12 0.70
N PHE A 304 -2.64 -12.47 0.19
CA PHE A 304 -3.87 -12.27 0.94
C PHE A 304 -4.88 -13.37 0.62
N ALA A 305 -5.52 -13.89 1.66
CA ALA A 305 -6.66 -14.80 1.50
C ALA A 305 -7.92 -14.05 1.03
N GLU A 306 -8.03 -12.76 1.37
CA GLU A 306 -9.19 -11.96 1.01
C GLU A 306 -9.18 -11.57 -0.47
N ARG A 307 -10.29 -11.88 -1.14
CA ARG A 307 -10.51 -11.68 -2.58
C ARG A 307 -11.86 -11.03 -2.88
N ASP A 308 -12.63 -10.68 -1.85
CA ASP A 308 -13.87 -9.94 -1.96
C ASP A 308 -13.61 -8.44 -1.82
N ILE A 309 -13.74 -7.72 -2.92
CA ILE A 309 -13.58 -6.26 -2.94
C ILE A 309 -14.66 -5.53 -2.12
N HIS A 310 -15.88 -6.10 -2.00
CA HIS A 310 -16.92 -5.49 -1.17
C HIS A 310 -16.56 -5.55 0.30
N LEU A 311 -16.13 -6.73 0.77
CA LEU A 311 -15.66 -6.89 2.13
C LEU A 311 -14.44 -5.99 2.39
N TRP A 312 -13.47 -6.01 1.48
CA TRP A 312 -12.27 -5.18 1.57
C TRP A 312 -12.60 -3.69 1.76
N ARG A 313 -13.36 -3.12 0.82
CA ARG A 313 -13.70 -1.69 0.85
C ARG A 313 -14.60 -1.35 2.03
N ARG A 314 -15.52 -2.23 2.45
CA ARG A 314 -16.37 -1.98 3.62
C ARG A 314 -15.56 -1.88 4.92
N ARG A 315 -14.54 -2.73 5.09
CA ARG A 315 -13.70 -2.75 6.29
C ARG A 315 -12.79 -1.53 6.35
N TRP A 316 -12.22 -1.18 5.21
CA TRP A 316 -11.43 0.04 5.05
C TRP A 316 -12.27 1.30 5.23
N ASP A 317 -13.47 1.36 4.68
CA ASP A 317 -14.40 2.47 4.87
C ASP A 317 -14.70 2.70 6.37
N ALA A 318 -15.06 1.62 7.09
CA ALA A 318 -15.33 1.71 8.52
C ALA A 318 -14.12 2.21 9.35
N PHE A 319 -12.91 1.82 8.96
CA PHE A 319 -11.68 2.26 9.61
C PHE A 319 -11.31 3.70 9.26
N LEU A 320 -11.35 4.06 7.97
CA LEU A 320 -11.05 5.41 7.48
C LEU A 320 -12.03 6.44 8.04
N PHE A 321 -13.32 6.10 8.10
CA PHE A 321 -14.34 6.97 8.70
C PHE A 321 -14.15 7.15 10.21
N ALA A 322 -13.55 6.16 10.89
CA ALA A 322 -13.22 6.25 12.32
C ALA A 322 -11.89 6.96 12.58
N ALA A 323 -11.11 7.29 11.54
CA ALA A 323 -9.82 7.94 11.71
C ALA A 323 -9.98 9.44 11.96
N ASP A 324 -9.21 9.98 12.89
CA ASP A 324 -9.21 11.42 13.20
C ASP A 324 -8.55 12.22 12.09
N GLU A 325 -7.50 11.66 11.49
CA GLU A 325 -6.74 12.29 10.41
C GLU A 325 -6.52 11.33 9.25
N ILE A 326 -6.74 11.81 8.03
CA ILE A 326 -6.38 11.16 6.78
C ILE A 326 -5.38 12.07 6.08
N VAL A 327 -4.11 11.72 6.18
CA VAL A 327 -3.00 12.48 5.61
C VAL A 327 -2.74 11.99 4.19
N TYR A 328 -2.77 12.90 3.24
CA TYR A 328 -2.50 12.62 1.83
C TYR A 328 -1.43 13.56 1.25
N PHE A 329 -0.75 13.08 0.21
CA PHE A 329 0.50 13.68 -0.27
C PHE A 329 0.38 14.33 -1.66
N SER A 330 -0.78 14.19 -2.30
CA SER A 330 -1.14 14.82 -3.59
C SER A 330 -2.65 14.84 -3.78
N GLN A 331 -3.17 15.80 -4.55
CA GLN A 331 -4.59 15.84 -4.91
C GLN A 331 -4.99 14.63 -5.78
N ALA A 332 -4.07 14.15 -6.62
CA ALA A 332 -4.25 12.92 -7.40
C ALA A 332 -4.52 11.69 -6.51
N SER A 333 -3.75 11.52 -5.43
CA SER A 333 -3.95 10.41 -4.49
C SER A 333 -5.29 10.50 -3.76
N LEU A 334 -5.66 11.69 -3.27
CA LEU A 334 -6.95 11.92 -2.64
C LEU A 334 -8.10 11.64 -3.60
N THR A 335 -8.00 12.09 -4.86
CA THR A 335 -9.03 11.86 -5.87
C THR A 335 -9.31 10.37 -6.06
N LEU A 336 -8.28 9.53 -6.11
CA LEU A 336 -8.45 8.07 -6.26
C LEU A 336 -9.02 7.42 -4.99
N LEU A 337 -8.66 7.90 -3.80
CA LEU A 337 -9.27 7.47 -2.55
C LEU A 337 -10.77 7.81 -2.53
N LEU A 338 -11.13 9.05 -2.91
CA LEU A 338 -12.52 9.52 -2.94
C LEU A 338 -13.36 8.84 -4.02
N ARG A 339 -12.78 8.37 -5.13
CA ARG A 339 -13.49 7.50 -6.09
C ARG A 339 -13.94 6.19 -5.45
N ALA A 340 -13.14 5.63 -4.54
CA ALA A 340 -13.51 4.42 -3.81
C ALA A 340 -14.45 4.72 -2.62
N TYR A 341 -14.29 5.89 -1.99
CA TYR A 341 -15.00 6.31 -0.78
C TYR A 341 -15.53 7.75 -0.88
N PRO A 342 -16.58 8.03 -1.68
CA PRO A 342 -17.05 9.40 -1.93
C PRO A 342 -17.45 10.17 -0.67
N GLN A 343 -17.95 9.48 0.35
CA GLN A 343 -18.34 10.02 1.65
C GLN A 343 -17.18 10.69 2.41
N LEU A 344 -15.93 10.27 2.17
CA LEU A 344 -14.77 10.86 2.81
C LEU A 344 -14.50 12.31 2.34
N ALA A 345 -15.15 12.78 1.27
CA ALA A 345 -15.01 14.16 0.81
C ALA A 345 -15.46 15.20 1.85
N ARG A 346 -16.30 14.78 2.82
CA ARG A 346 -16.76 15.61 3.94
C ARG A 346 -16.04 15.31 5.26
N HIS A 347 -15.03 14.47 5.22
CA HIS A 347 -14.31 14.06 6.41
C HIS A 347 -13.49 15.25 6.95
N PRO A 348 -13.71 15.69 8.20
CA PRO A 348 -13.06 16.90 8.73
C PRO A 348 -11.55 16.73 8.92
N GLY A 349 -11.08 15.49 9.04
CA GLY A 349 -9.68 15.13 9.21
C GLY A 349 -8.85 15.01 7.93
N LEU A 350 -9.36 15.41 6.76
CA LEU A 350 -8.55 15.39 5.52
C LEU A 350 -7.42 16.42 5.62
N LYS A 351 -6.16 15.96 5.57
CA LYS A 351 -4.98 16.81 5.73
C LYS A 351 -4.00 16.65 4.56
N PHE A 352 -3.85 17.69 3.75
CA PHE A 352 -2.80 17.74 2.73
C PHE A 352 -1.45 18.02 3.41
N GLN A 353 -0.52 17.08 3.32
CA GLN A 353 0.81 17.24 3.91
C GLN A 353 1.85 16.53 3.04
N PRO A 354 2.31 17.15 1.93
CA PRO A 354 3.35 16.58 1.08
C PRO A 354 4.64 16.31 1.89
N HIS A 355 5.44 15.33 1.43
CA HIS A 355 6.70 15.02 2.11
C HIS A 355 7.75 16.11 1.93
N ASP A 356 8.49 16.36 3.01
CA ASP A 356 9.66 17.22 2.98
C ASP A 356 10.84 16.50 2.30
N ILE A 357 11.53 17.22 1.43
CA ILE A 357 12.76 16.77 0.74
C ILE A 357 13.95 17.68 1.04
N SER A 358 13.86 18.55 2.06
CA SER A 358 14.91 19.51 2.43
C SER A 358 16.20 18.84 2.87
N ASP A 359 16.17 17.55 3.21
CA ASP A 359 17.34 16.73 3.50
C ASP A 359 18.16 16.40 2.25
N PHE A 360 17.59 16.57 1.05
CA PHE A 360 18.27 16.43 -0.22
C PHE A 360 18.96 17.76 -0.58
N VAL A 361 20.29 17.76 -0.55
CA VAL A 361 21.08 18.95 -0.90
C VAL A 361 20.99 19.19 -2.41
N ALA A 362 20.01 20.01 -2.80
CA ALA A 362 19.78 20.39 -4.18
C ALA A 362 20.81 21.43 -4.63
N GLN A 363 21.65 21.05 -5.59
CA GLN A 363 22.36 22.00 -6.44
C GLN A 363 21.94 21.76 -7.89
N PRO A 364 21.46 22.79 -8.61
CA PRO A 364 21.13 22.66 -10.02
C PRO A 364 22.29 22.04 -10.79
N LEU A 365 22.00 20.96 -11.51
CA LEU A 365 22.98 20.28 -12.33
C LEU A 365 23.15 21.01 -13.67
N SER A 366 24.40 21.16 -14.10
CA SER A 366 24.69 21.55 -15.48
C SER A 366 24.56 20.34 -16.40
N PHE A 367 23.81 20.48 -17.49
CA PHE A 367 23.67 19.48 -18.55
C PHE A 367 23.71 20.15 -19.92
N ASP A 368 24.11 19.40 -20.96
CA ASP A 368 24.18 19.92 -22.32
C ASP A 368 23.05 19.34 -23.18
N LEU A 369 22.07 20.18 -23.52
CA LEU A 369 20.99 19.79 -24.42
C LEU A 369 21.46 19.61 -25.86
N ARG A 370 22.62 20.17 -26.26
CA ARG A 370 23.16 20.02 -27.63
C ARG A 370 23.83 18.68 -27.84
N ALA A 371 24.25 18.02 -26.76
CA ALA A 371 24.73 16.64 -26.81
C ALA A 371 23.61 15.70 -27.31
N PRO A 372 23.95 14.50 -27.82
CA PRO A 372 22.96 13.48 -28.13
C PRO A 372 22.00 13.23 -26.97
N LEU A 373 20.75 12.87 -27.28
CA LEU A 373 19.71 12.68 -26.26
C LEU A 373 20.05 11.46 -25.40
N ASN A 374 20.29 11.67 -24.11
CA ASN A 374 20.43 10.59 -23.14
C ASN A 374 19.37 10.72 -22.05
N ILE A 375 18.39 9.81 -22.12
CA ILE A 375 17.24 9.79 -21.23
C ILE A 375 17.59 9.02 -19.96
N GLY A 376 17.58 9.71 -18.83
CA GLY A 376 17.72 9.09 -17.52
C GLY A 376 16.41 8.49 -17.04
N VAL A 377 16.45 7.27 -16.51
CA VAL A 377 15.32 6.64 -15.81
C VAL A 377 15.79 6.27 -14.40
N VAL A 378 15.20 6.87 -13.37
CA VAL A 378 15.76 6.85 -12.01
C VAL A 378 15.05 5.84 -11.11
N GLY A 379 15.85 4.98 -10.47
CA GLY A 379 15.41 4.06 -9.42
C GLY A 379 15.39 2.60 -9.84
N ARG A 380 14.64 1.79 -9.07
CA ARG A 380 14.44 0.37 -9.36
C ARG A 380 13.19 0.19 -10.22
N ILE A 381 13.39 -0.01 -11.51
CA ILE A 381 12.35 -0.09 -12.55
C ILE A 381 11.88 -1.53 -12.68
N ASN A 382 10.85 -1.86 -11.91
CA ASN A 382 10.10 -3.12 -11.98
C ASN A 382 8.84 -2.94 -12.84
N ALA A 383 7.96 -3.94 -12.85
CA ALA A 383 6.74 -3.93 -13.67
C ALA A 383 5.89 -2.65 -13.50
N HIS A 384 5.50 -2.32 -12.26
CA HIS A 384 4.66 -1.14 -11.98
C HIS A 384 5.41 0.19 -12.20
N LYS A 385 6.74 0.20 -12.10
CA LYS A 385 7.57 1.37 -12.44
C LYS A 385 7.89 1.49 -13.94
N GLY A 386 7.29 0.65 -14.77
CA GLY A 386 7.37 0.77 -16.23
C GLY A 386 8.54 0.06 -16.88
N ALA A 387 8.98 -1.11 -16.38
CA ALA A 387 10.00 -1.89 -17.06
C ALA A 387 9.63 -2.22 -18.53
N ARG A 388 8.35 -2.52 -18.80
CA ARG A 388 7.80 -2.69 -20.16
C ARG A 388 7.94 -1.41 -20.99
N VAL A 389 7.65 -0.26 -20.38
CA VAL A 389 7.72 1.07 -21.01
C VAL A 389 9.16 1.39 -21.41
N VAL A 390 10.14 1.14 -20.54
CA VAL A 390 11.57 1.30 -20.88
C VAL A 390 11.97 0.41 -22.06
N GLY A 391 11.51 -0.85 -22.09
CA GLY A 391 11.74 -1.74 -23.23
C GLY A 391 11.17 -1.20 -24.55
N GLN A 392 9.97 -0.62 -24.51
CA GLN A 392 9.35 0.02 -25.67
C GLN A 392 10.10 1.28 -26.12
N MET A 393 10.64 2.08 -25.19
CA MET A 393 11.51 3.21 -25.53
C MET A 393 12.79 2.74 -26.23
N VAL A 394 13.43 1.68 -25.74
CA VAL A 394 14.63 1.09 -26.37
C VAL A 394 14.34 0.63 -27.80
N ALA A 395 13.20 -0.04 -28.02
CA ALA A 395 12.78 -0.46 -29.34
C ALA A 395 12.53 0.74 -30.27
N ALA A 396 11.81 1.76 -29.79
CA ALA A 396 11.55 2.98 -30.55
C ALA A 396 12.83 3.72 -30.95
N ILE A 397 13.84 3.77 -30.07
CA ILE A 397 15.15 4.33 -30.39
C ILE A 397 15.81 3.53 -31.52
N ALA A 398 15.84 2.20 -31.40
CA ALA A 398 16.45 1.33 -32.41
C ALA A 398 15.78 1.48 -33.79
N ASP A 399 14.45 1.55 -33.81
CA ASP A 399 13.65 1.70 -35.04
C ASP A 399 13.81 3.09 -35.67
N SER A 400 13.99 4.14 -34.85
CA SER A 400 14.17 5.52 -35.33
C SER A 400 15.52 5.79 -36.00
N GLY A 401 16.54 4.96 -35.73
CA GLY A 401 17.91 5.19 -36.17
C GLY A 401 18.58 6.43 -35.55
N THR A 402 17.99 7.03 -34.51
CA THR A 402 18.53 8.21 -33.83
C THR A 402 19.73 7.87 -32.94
N ASP A 403 20.61 8.84 -32.70
CA ASP A 403 21.71 8.75 -31.72
C ASP A 403 21.19 9.02 -30.29
N ALA A 404 20.07 8.40 -29.93
CA ALA A 404 19.49 8.49 -28.59
C ALA A 404 19.91 7.30 -27.74
N HIS A 405 19.99 7.53 -26.43
CA HIS A 405 20.38 6.53 -25.45
C HIS A 405 19.53 6.60 -24.20
N ILE A 406 19.39 5.47 -23.49
CA ILE A 406 18.71 5.42 -22.19
C ILE A 406 19.70 5.00 -21.11
N THR A 407 19.79 5.78 -20.04
CA THR A 407 20.54 5.43 -18.84
C THR A 407 19.58 5.15 -17.69
N VAL A 408 19.42 3.89 -17.32
CA VAL A 408 18.73 3.50 -16.09
C VAL A 408 19.68 3.71 -14.91
N LEU A 409 19.42 4.77 -14.16
CA LEU A 409 20.10 5.14 -12.93
C LEU A 409 19.51 4.31 -11.78
N GLY A 410 20.00 3.09 -11.63
CA GLY A 410 19.47 2.10 -10.70
C GLY A 410 19.40 0.72 -11.35
N ALA A 411 18.22 0.12 -11.30
CA ALA A 411 18.00 -1.28 -11.63
C ALA A 411 16.82 -1.42 -12.60
N LEU A 412 16.88 -2.37 -13.54
CA LEU A 412 15.80 -2.67 -14.48
C LEU A 412 15.46 -4.17 -14.42
N ASP A 413 14.17 -4.50 -14.37
CA ASP A 413 13.68 -5.87 -14.52
C ASP A 413 13.47 -6.19 -16.03
N GLY A 414 13.79 -7.41 -16.46
CA GLY A 414 13.71 -7.84 -17.88
C GLY A 414 15.07 -7.84 -18.61
N PRO A 415 15.09 -8.12 -19.93
CA PRO A 415 16.33 -8.22 -20.70
C PRO A 415 16.98 -6.84 -20.88
N GLY A 416 17.97 -6.54 -20.03
CA GLY A 416 18.68 -5.26 -20.00
C GLY A 416 19.86 -5.12 -20.98
N ARG A 417 19.98 -5.99 -21.99
CA ARG A 417 21.11 -5.95 -22.94
C ARG A 417 20.65 -5.37 -24.27
N SER A 418 20.95 -4.10 -24.50
CA SER A 418 20.84 -3.42 -25.78
C SER A 418 21.94 -2.35 -25.86
N ARG A 419 22.42 -2.03 -27.07
CA ARG A 419 23.37 -0.93 -27.27
C ARG A 419 22.77 0.44 -26.92
N HIS A 420 21.44 0.54 -26.88
CA HIS A 420 20.68 1.77 -26.61
C HIS A 420 20.29 1.92 -25.13
N VAL A 421 20.75 1.02 -24.25
CA VAL A 421 20.46 1.10 -22.80
C VAL A 421 21.70 0.82 -21.97
N THR A 422 21.91 1.62 -20.93
CA THR A 422 22.91 1.38 -19.89
C THR A 422 22.23 1.32 -18.54
N ILE A 423 22.61 0.36 -17.70
CA ILE A 423 22.08 0.19 -16.35
C ILE A 423 23.23 0.43 -15.37
N SER A 424 23.11 1.44 -14.50
CA SER A 424 24.18 1.81 -13.57
C SER A 424 24.35 0.83 -12.41
N GLY A 425 23.30 0.08 -12.08
CA GLY A 425 23.22 -0.71 -10.85
C GLY A 425 22.70 0.12 -9.67
N SER A 426 22.49 -0.57 -8.54
CA SER A 426 22.07 0.06 -7.29
C SER A 426 23.08 1.11 -6.82
N TYR A 427 22.58 2.20 -6.25
CA TYR A 427 23.39 3.33 -5.79
C TYR A 427 22.79 3.92 -4.50
N GLU A 428 23.62 4.56 -3.71
CA GLU A 428 23.17 5.36 -2.56
C GLU A 428 22.59 6.68 -3.03
N ARG A 429 21.56 7.20 -2.36
CA ARG A 429 20.80 8.41 -2.75
C ARG A 429 21.71 9.57 -3.18
N ASP A 430 22.77 9.86 -2.42
CA ASP A 430 23.71 10.96 -2.67
C ASP A 430 24.57 10.79 -3.94
N ALA A 431 24.63 9.58 -4.50
CA ALA A 431 25.35 9.31 -5.74
C ALA A 431 24.57 9.69 -6.99
N LEU A 432 23.26 10.00 -6.89
CA LEU A 432 22.39 10.32 -8.03
C LEU A 432 23.00 11.42 -8.91
N VAL A 433 23.40 12.53 -8.28
CA VAL A 433 23.99 13.71 -8.93
C VAL A 433 25.22 13.34 -9.77
N ARG A 434 26.14 12.58 -9.16
CA ARG A 434 27.35 12.10 -9.82
C ARG A 434 27.06 11.16 -10.98
N LEU A 435 26.05 10.30 -10.86
CA LEU A 435 25.68 9.36 -11.92
C LEU A 435 25.04 10.07 -13.11
N ILE A 436 24.16 11.04 -12.87
CA ILE A 436 23.56 11.87 -13.93
C ILE A 436 24.67 12.56 -14.74
N ALA A 437 25.62 13.20 -14.06
CA ALA A 437 26.76 13.87 -14.70
C ALA A 437 27.66 12.89 -15.46
N LYS A 438 28.04 11.77 -14.82
CA LYS A 438 28.90 10.73 -15.41
C LYS A 438 28.32 10.19 -16.72
N HIS A 439 27.02 9.94 -16.74
CA HIS A 439 26.35 9.38 -17.91
C HIS A 439 25.89 10.45 -18.89
N LYS A 440 26.06 11.75 -18.60
CA LYS A 440 25.62 12.86 -19.46
C LYS A 440 24.11 12.81 -19.74
N VAL A 441 23.34 12.42 -18.73
CA VAL A 441 21.86 12.46 -18.81
C VAL A 441 21.42 13.92 -18.97
N ASN A 442 20.54 14.17 -19.94
CA ASN A 442 20.07 15.52 -20.27
C ASN A 442 18.54 15.67 -20.30
N VAL A 443 17.79 14.57 -20.22
CA VAL A 443 16.34 14.55 -19.97
C VAL A 443 16.03 13.36 -19.06
N ILE A 444 15.07 13.48 -18.15
CA ILE A 444 14.56 12.38 -17.34
C ILE A 444 13.23 11.89 -17.90
N ALA A 445 13.04 10.57 -17.98
CA ALA A 445 11.74 9.96 -18.20
C ALA A 445 11.27 9.25 -16.92
N PHE A 446 10.12 9.66 -16.42
CA PHE A 446 9.45 9.00 -15.32
C PHE A 446 8.41 8.02 -15.87
N THR A 447 8.72 6.73 -15.79
CA THR A 447 8.05 5.66 -16.56
C THR A 447 6.96 4.90 -15.79
N SER A 448 6.67 5.28 -14.54
CA SER A 448 5.70 4.54 -13.71
C SER A 448 4.32 4.49 -14.37
N ILE A 449 3.74 3.29 -14.41
CA ILE A 449 2.38 3.02 -14.91
C ILE A 449 1.36 2.89 -13.77
N TRP A 450 1.78 3.21 -12.56
CA TRP A 450 0.92 3.27 -11.37
C TRP A 450 0.92 4.71 -10.82
N PRO A 451 -0.20 5.16 -10.23
CA PRO A 451 -0.33 6.54 -9.76
C PRO A 451 0.39 6.79 -8.43
N GLU A 452 1.72 6.98 -8.45
CA GLU A 452 2.48 7.26 -7.22
C GLU A 452 1.83 8.37 -6.38
N THR A 453 1.79 8.17 -5.06
CA THR A 453 1.10 9.08 -4.12
C THR A 453 1.87 10.37 -3.85
N PHE A 454 3.19 10.37 -4.04
CA PHE A 454 4.07 11.55 -3.90
C PHE A 454 5.22 11.59 -4.92
N SER A 455 6.00 10.50 -5.00
CA SER A 455 7.25 10.35 -5.76
C SER A 455 8.41 11.27 -5.35
N PHE A 456 9.31 10.73 -4.50
CA PHE A 456 10.57 11.38 -4.14
C PHE A 456 11.48 11.61 -5.35
N VAL A 457 11.50 10.68 -6.31
CA VAL A 457 12.33 10.76 -7.52
C VAL A 457 12.03 12.02 -8.33
N VAL A 458 10.74 12.31 -8.56
CA VAL A 458 10.33 13.50 -9.31
C VAL A 458 10.72 14.77 -8.56
N ALA A 459 10.47 14.81 -7.25
CA ALA A 459 10.81 15.95 -6.42
C ALA A 459 12.34 16.24 -6.42
N GLU A 460 13.16 15.19 -6.28
CA GLU A 460 14.63 15.29 -6.34
C GLU A 460 15.11 15.75 -7.73
N VAL A 461 14.61 15.14 -8.81
CA VAL A 461 14.99 15.52 -10.19
C VAL A 461 14.64 16.97 -10.51
N MET A 462 13.46 17.43 -10.08
CA MET A 462 13.05 18.82 -10.23
C MET A 462 13.95 19.77 -9.44
N SER A 463 14.36 19.39 -8.22
CA SER A 463 15.30 20.19 -7.43
C SER A 463 16.70 20.30 -8.07
N LEU A 464 17.08 19.32 -8.89
CA LEU A 464 18.31 19.33 -9.68
C LEU A 464 18.19 20.14 -10.99
N GLY A 465 17.00 20.66 -11.33
CA GLY A 465 16.78 21.49 -12.51
C GLY A 465 16.80 20.74 -13.84
N LEU A 466 16.60 19.41 -13.84
CA LEU A 466 16.62 18.60 -15.05
C LEU A 466 15.27 18.64 -15.78
N PRO A 467 15.25 18.58 -17.12
CA PRO A 467 14.02 18.37 -17.87
C PRO A 467 13.42 17.00 -17.58
N ILE A 468 12.11 16.92 -17.45
CA ILE A 468 11.41 15.67 -17.11
C ILE A 468 10.17 15.47 -17.96
N VAL A 469 10.00 14.25 -18.45
CA VAL A 469 8.77 13.78 -19.10
C VAL A 469 8.12 12.68 -18.26
N CYS A 470 6.79 12.69 -18.14
CA CYS A 470 6.05 11.63 -17.44
C CYS A 470 4.67 11.39 -18.03
N PHE A 471 4.07 10.25 -17.71
CA PHE A 471 2.65 10.02 -17.98
C PHE A 471 1.76 10.89 -17.08
N ASP A 472 0.54 11.21 -17.53
CA ASP A 472 -0.49 11.93 -16.78
C ASP A 472 -1.12 11.02 -15.72
N LEU A 473 -0.32 10.69 -14.70
CA LEU A 473 -0.66 9.71 -13.70
C LEU A 473 -0.07 10.05 -12.32
N GLY A 474 -0.96 10.13 -11.32
CA GLY A 474 -0.60 10.31 -9.91
C GLY A 474 0.06 11.67 -9.58
N ALA A 475 0.68 11.73 -8.40
CA ALA A 475 1.42 12.89 -7.91
C ALA A 475 2.58 13.35 -8.83
N PRO A 476 3.31 12.45 -9.53
CA PRO A 476 4.29 12.84 -10.54
C PRO A 476 3.75 13.85 -11.54
N ALA A 477 2.60 13.54 -12.16
CA ALA A 477 2.00 14.39 -13.17
C ALA A 477 1.50 15.72 -12.60
N GLU A 478 0.88 15.69 -11.42
CA GLU A 478 0.46 16.90 -10.69
C GLU A 478 1.63 17.86 -10.53
N ARG A 479 2.79 17.37 -10.11
CA ARG A 479 3.98 18.19 -9.92
C ARG A 479 4.65 18.64 -11.22
N VAL A 480 4.71 17.77 -12.22
CA VAL A 480 5.39 18.04 -13.50
C VAL A 480 4.60 19.02 -14.37
N LYS A 481 3.27 19.08 -14.25
CA LYS A 481 2.41 20.03 -14.99
C LYS A 481 2.81 21.49 -14.76
N ASP A 482 3.18 21.83 -13.52
CA ASP A 482 3.54 23.20 -13.13
C ASP A 482 5.05 23.47 -13.19
N TYR A 483 5.83 22.50 -13.66
CA TYR A 483 7.28 22.63 -13.77
C TYR A 483 7.70 23.14 -15.14
N SER A 484 8.47 24.24 -15.19
CA SER A 484 8.87 24.89 -16.44
C SER A 484 9.73 24.02 -17.37
N LEU A 485 10.38 22.97 -16.85
CA LEU A 485 11.13 21.99 -17.63
C LEU A 485 10.40 20.64 -17.67
N GLY A 486 9.10 20.63 -17.42
CA GLY A 486 8.23 19.46 -17.38
C GLY A 486 7.42 19.24 -18.64
N ARG A 487 7.17 17.97 -18.98
CA ARG A 487 6.19 17.58 -20.00
C ARG A 487 5.38 16.39 -19.50
N VAL A 488 4.06 16.55 -19.48
CA VAL A 488 3.12 15.47 -19.18
C VAL A 488 2.46 14.99 -20.47
N VAL A 489 2.38 13.68 -20.66
CA VAL A 489 1.72 13.04 -21.80
C VAL A 489 0.67 12.01 -21.33
N PRO A 490 -0.36 11.70 -22.13
CA PRO A 490 -1.32 10.65 -21.78
C PRO A 490 -0.64 9.31 -21.47
N LEU A 491 -1.20 8.53 -20.54
CA LEU A 491 -0.71 7.18 -20.26
C LEU A 491 -0.85 6.29 -21.52
N SER A 492 0.28 5.80 -22.03
CA SER A 492 0.34 5.02 -23.27
C SER A 492 1.53 4.04 -23.25
N ASP A 493 2.27 3.93 -24.35
CA ASP A 493 3.50 3.14 -24.45
C ASP A 493 4.77 3.97 -24.23
N GLY A 494 5.91 3.27 -24.24
CA GLY A 494 7.23 3.90 -24.17
C GLY A 494 7.63 4.71 -25.41
N LYS A 495 7.06 4.45 -26.59
CA LYS A 495 7.38 5.23 -27.79
C LYS A 495 6.91 6.68 -27.59
N THR A 496 5.70 6.88 -27.09
CA THR A 496 5.19 8.23 -26.76
C THR A 496 6.09 8.96 -25.78
N LEU A 497 6.59 8.30 -24.72
CA LEU A 497 7.50 8.94 -23.77
C LEU A 497 8.85 9.30 -24.39
N PHE A 498 9.39 8.44 -25.25
CA PHE A 498 10.62 8.72 -25.99
C PHE A 498 10.44 9.95 -26.91
N GLU A 499 9.35 9.98 -27.69
CA GLU A 499 9.03 11.10 -28.57
C GLU A 499 8.84 12.39 -27.77
N ALA A 500 8.13 12.33 -26.64
CA ALA A 500 7.95 13.46 -25.74
C ALA A 500 9.27 14.00 -25.17
N ALA A 501 10.21 13.11 -24.81
CA ALA A 501 11.55 13.52 -24.37
C ALA A 501 12.34 14.23 -25.48
N ALA A 502 12.24 13.73 -26.70
CA ALA A 502 12.90 14.34 -27.86
C ALA A 502 12.29 15.72 -28.19
N VAL A 503 10.97 15.84 -28.17
CA VAL A 503 10.25 17.12 -28.38
C VAL A 503 10.61 18.13 -27.30
N LEU A 504 10.54 17.74 -26.01
CA LEU A 504 10.89 18.62 -24.89
C LEU A 504 12.33 19.14 -25.02
N ARG A 505 13.29 18.26 -25.33
CA ARG A 505 14.67 18.67 -25.58
C ARG A 505 14.77 19.71 -26.70
N GLN A 506 14.05 19.50 -27.81
CA GLN A 506 14.09 20.40 -28.95
C GLN A 506 13.49 21.78 -28.63
N GLU A 507 12.34 21.83 -27.96
CA GLU A 507 11.72 23.07 -27.51
C GLU A 507 12.64 23.88 -26.59
N LEU A 508 13.32 23.20 -25.64
CA LEU A 508 14.26 23.85 -24.73
C LEU A 508 15.50 24.37 -25.47
N LEU A 509 15.99 23.66 -26.49
CA LEU A 509 17.08 24.13 -27.35
C LEU A 509 16.68 25.38 -28.13
N ASP A 510 15.46 25.41 -28.68
CA ASP A 510 14.96 26.53 -29.46
C ASP A 510 14.69 27.76 -28.58
N ALA A 511 14.14 27.56 -27.37
CA ALA A 511 14.00 28.62 -26.37
C ALA A 511 15.36 29.23 -25.99
N ALA A 512 16.39 28.39 -25.79
CA ALA A 512 17.74 28.86 -25.46
C ALA A 512 18.40 29.67 -26.61
N ARG A 513 18.06 29.38 -27.88
CA ARG A 513 18.55 30.14 -29.04
C ARG A 513 17.91 31.53 -29.14
N VAL A 514 16.64 31.66 -28.77
CA VAL A 514 15.90 32.93 -28.82
C VAL A 514 16.36 33.90 -27.73
N SER A 515 16.77 33.40 -26.55
CA SER A 515 17.15 34.25 -25.41
C SER A 515 18.49 35.02 -25.53
N LYS A 516 19.33 34.82 -26.56
CA LYS A 516 20.65 35.50 -26.75
C LYS A 516 21.55 35.60 -25.50
N GLU A 517 21.37 34.75 -24.49
CA GLU A 517 22.29 34.59 -23.36
C GLU A 517 23.06 33.27 -23.48
N PRO A 518 24.38 33.24 -23.22
CA PRO A 518 25.18 32.04 -23.37
C PRO A 518 24.91 31.08 -22.20
N CYS A 519 24.32 29.93 -22.52
CA CYS A 519 24.08 28.79 -21.62
C CYS A 519 23.09 29.11 -20.48
N VAL A 520 22.06 28.27 -20.35
CA VAL A 520 21.01 28.37 -19.33
C VAL A 520 21.64 28.51 -17.95
N ARG A 521 21.68 29.73 -17.41
CA ARG A 521 21.87 29.94 -15.98
C ARG A 521 20.58 29.45 -15.29
N PRO A 522 20.68 28.77 -14.15
CA PRO A 522 19.50 28.32 -13.44
C PRO A 522 18.64 29.54 -13.09
N ILE A 523 17.40 29.56 -13.60
CA ILE A 523 16.38 30.48 -13.11
C ILE A 523 16.24 30.18 -11.63
N ALA A 524 16.52 31.17 -10.79
CA ALA A 524 16.34 31.05 -9.35
C ALA A 524 14.90 30.60 -9.09
N VAL A 525 14.74 29.45 -8.44
CA VAL A 525 13.47 29.04 -7.87
C VAL A 525 13.04 30.16 -6.92
N VAL A 526 12.03 30.92 -7.33
CA VAL A 526 11.37 31.88 -6.45
C VAL A 526 10.78 31.02 -5.32
N ARG A 527 11.32 31.17 -4.11
CA ARG A 527 10.69 30.62 -2.92
C ARG A 527 9.29 31.21 -2.86
N GLU A 528 8.27 30.38 -3.05
CA GLU A 528 6.89 30.78 -2.81
C GLU A 528 6.77 31.17 -1.34
N ASN A 529 6.61 32.47 -1.09
CA ASN A 529 6.12 32.97 0.18
C ASN A 529 4.70 32.42 0.36
N ALA A 530 4.48 31.80 1.51
CA ALA A 530 3.17 31.39 2.00
C ALA A 530 2.13 32.49 1.75
N ILE A 531 1.07 32.14 1.02
CA ILE A 531 -0.12 32.97 0.89
C ILE A 531 -0.84 32.92 2.24
N PRO A 532 -1.03 34.05 2.96
CA PRO A 532 -1.87 34.06 4.14
C PRO A 532 -3.33 34.04 3.68
N ILE A 533 -4.02 32.91 3.92
CA ILE A 533 -5.48 32.85 3.79
C ILE A 533 -6.04 33.62 4.98
N GLY A 534 -6.37 34.89 4.74
CA GLY A 534 -7.11 35.72 5.69
C GLY A 534 -8.51 35.16 5.85
N ILE A 535 -8.81 34.66 7.05
CA ILE A 535 -10.18 34.42 7.51
C ILE A 535 -10.64 35.72 8.16
N GLY A 536 -11.54 36.43 7.48
CA GLY A 536 -12.37 37.48 8.06
C GLY A 536 -13.75 36.91 8.43
N PRO A 537 -14.46 37.55 9.38
CA PRO A 537 -15.42 36.94 10.31
C PRO A 537 -16.65 36.27 9.70
#